data_AF-A0A0F8WLH8-F1
#
_entry.id   AF-A0A0F8WLH8-F1
#
_cell.length_a   1.000
_cell.length_b   1.000
_cell.length_c   1.000
_cell.angle_alpha   90.00
_cell.angle_beta   90.00
_cell.angle_gamma   90.00
#
_symmetry.space_group_name_H-M   'P 1'
#
loop_
_entity.id
_entity.type
_entity.pdbx_description
1 polymer ?
#
loop_
_entity_poly.entity_id
_entity_poly.type
_entity_poly.pdbx_seq_one_letter_code
_entity_poly.pdbx_strand_id
1 'polypeptide(L)' 'MRAARNGHTYVVKTLLGAGADVNEKDIQHKTALIYAKQNRQIGTIDLLRKAGAEE' A
#
# COMPACT_ATOMS: atom_id res chain seq x y z
N MET A 1 1.46 0.77 -5.92
CA MET A 1 1.81 -0.62 -5.47
C MET A 1 3.29 -0.91 -5.31
N ARG A 2 4.16 -0.58 -6.27
CA ARG A 2 5.62 -0.85 -6.16
C ARG A 2 6.26 -0.30 -4.88
N ALA A 3 5.91 0.93 -4.49
CA ALA A 3 6.34 1.53 -3.23
C ALA A 3 5.95 0.68 -2.01
N ALA A 4 4.74 0.09 -2.03
CA ALA A 4 4.26 -0.73 -0.93
C ALA A 4 4.97 -2.08 -0.84
N ARG A 5 5.25 -2.71 -2.00
CA ARG A 5 6.03 -3.95 -2.11
C ARG A 5 7.42 -3.81 -1.47
N ASN A 6 8.08 -2.68 -1.72
CA ASN A 6 9.45 -2.40 -1.28
C ASN A 6 9.53 -1.76 0.11
N GLY A 7 8.39 -1.51 0.77
CA GLY A 7 8.39 -0.91 2.12
C GLY A 7 8.74 0.58 2.13
N HIS A 8 8.58 1.29 1.02
CA HIS A 8 8.84 2.74 0.95
C HIS A 8 7.70 3.52 1.61
N THR A 9 7.56 3.39 2.94
CA THR A 9 6.43 3.91 3.71
C THR A 9 6.21 5.41 3.52
N TYR A 10 7.28 6.21 3.45
CA TYR A 10 7.18 7.64 3.20
C TYR A 10 6.60 7.95 1.82
N VAL A 11 7.03 7.23 0.77
CA VAL A 11 6.49 7.39 -0.58
C VAL A 11 5.01 7.00 -0.63
N VAL A 12 4.64 5.92 0.04
CA VAL A 12 3.23 5.51 0.16
C VAL A 12 2.41 6.60 0.85
N LYS A 13 2.92 7.20 1.93
CA LYS A 13 2.26 8.33 2.61
C LYS A 13 2.05 9.52 1.68
N THR A 14 3.07 9.91 0.92
CA THR A 14 2.98 11.04 -0.02
C THR A 14 1.97 10.76 -1.13
N LEU A 15 1.95 9.53 -1.67
CA LEU A 15 0.99 9.14 -2.70
C LEU A 15 -0.47 9.18 -2.19
N LEU A 16 -0.72 8.66 -0.99
CA LEU A 16 -2.05 8.75 -0.37
C LEU A 16 -2.46 10.20 -0.11
N GLY A 17 -1.52 11.04 0.35
CA GLY A 17 -1.75 12.48 0.53
C GLY A 17 -2.05 13.23 -0.78
N ALA A 18 -1.59 12.70 -1.92
CA ALA A 18 -1.90 13.22 -3.25
C ALA A 18 -3.22 12.69 -3.83
N GLY A 19 -3.99 11.90 -3.06
CA GLY A 19 -5.28 11.35 -3.48
C GLY A 19 -5.20 10.01 -4.22
N ALA A 20 -4.09 9.28 -4.10
CA ALA A 20 -4.02 7.92 -4.63
C ALA A 20 -5.07 7.01 -3.95
N ASP A 21 -5.78 6.21 -4.74
CA ASP A 21 -6.73 5.23 -4.22
C ASP A 21 -5.99 4.10 -3.50
N VAL A 22 -6.32 3.93 -2.22
CA VAL A 22 -5.71 2.93 -1.33
C VAL A 22 -6.09 1.49 -1.71
N ASN A 23 -7.26 1.31 -2.35
CA ASN A 23 -7.85 0.03 -2.71
C ASN A 23 -7.77 -0.29 -4.20
N GLU A 24 -7.05 0.53 -4.97
CA GLU A 24 -6.78 0.25 -6.37
C GLU A 24 -6.18 -1.16 -6.53
N LYS A 25 -6.69 -1.90 -7.51
CA LYS A 25 -6.23 -3.25 -7.86
C LYS A 25 -5.47 -3.20 -9.17
N ASP A 26 -4.35 -3.93 -9.25
CA ASP A 26 -3.63 -4.07 -10.50
C ASP A 26 -4.23 -5.18 -11.37
N ILE A 27 -3.57 -5.47 -12.50
CA ILE A 27 -3.95 -6.55 -13.44
C ILE A 27 -3.95 -7.95 -12.81
N GLN A 28 -3.32 -8.13 -11.65
CA GLN A 28 -3.34 -9.39 -10.89
C GLN A 28 -4.43 -9.39 -9.81
N HIS A 29 -5.32 -8.39 -9.81
CA HIS A 29 -6.31 -8.13 -8.78
C HIS A 29 -5.71 -7.91 -7.38
N LYS A 30 -4.45 -7.46 -7.28
CA LYS A 30 -3.78 -7.22 -6.00
C LYS A 30 -3.78 -5.74 -5.65
N THR A 31 -3.99 -5.42 -4.38
CA THR A 31 -3.87 -4.06 -3.83
C THR A 31 -2.44 -3.76 -3.35
N ALA A 32 -2.18 -2.50 -3.03
CA ALA A 32 -0.93 -2.11 -2.36
C ALA A 32 -0.72 -2.86 -1.02
N LEU A 33 -1.81 -3.15 -0.29
CA LEU A 33 -1.75 -3.87 0.99
C LEU A 33 -1.31 -5.33 0.82
N ILE A 34 -1.81 -6.03 -0.20
CA ILE A 34 -1.40 -7.40 -0.50
C ILE A 34 0.12 -7.47 -0.73
N TYR A 35 0.67 -6.54 -1.51
CA TYR A 35 2.11 -6.50 -1.76
C TYR A 35 2.94 -6.20 -0.51
N ALA A 36 2.48 -5.27 0.33
CA ALA A 36 3.16 -4.96 1.59
C ALA A 36 3.17 -6.18 2.53
N LYS A 37 2.05 -6.92 2.63
CA LYS A 37 1.94 -8.16 3.42
C LYS A 37 2.87 -9.26 2.91
N GLN A 38 2.87 -9.53 1.60
CA GLN A 38 3.71 -10.57 0.99
C GLN A 38 5.21 -10.34 1.25
N ASN A 39 5.62 -9.08 1.35
CA ASN A 39 7.02 -8.70 1.57
C ASN A 39 7.31 -8.29 3.02
N ARG A 40 6.37 -8.53 3.95
CA ARG A 40 6.51 -8.26 5.39
C ARG A 40 6.87 -6.82 5.72
N GLN A 41 6.34 -5.87 4.95
CA GLN A 41 6.63 -4.44 5.09
C GLN A 41 5.77 -3.80 6.19
N ILE A 42 6.06 -4.12 7.45
CA ILE A 42 5.19 -3.82 8.61
C ILE A 42 4.75 -2.36 8.68
N GLY A 43 5.69 -1.40 8.64
CA GLY A 43 5.34 0.02 8.71
C GLY A 43 4.45 0.50 7.56
N THR A 44 4.55 -0.16 6.40
CA THR A 44 3.70 0.14 5.25
C THR A 44 2.32 -0.51 5.37
N ILE A 45 2.24 -1.72 5.93
CA ILE A 45 0.98 -2.41 6.25
C ILE A 45 0.15 -1.55 7.20
N ASP A 46 0.76 -1.05 8.27
CA ASP A 46 0.09 -0.20 9.26
C ASP A 46 -0.39 1.11 8.66
N LEU A 47 0.44 1.74 7.82
CA LEU A 47 0.08 2.98 7.16
C LEU A 47 -1.08 2.79 6.18
N LEU A 48 -1.06 1.74 5.38
CA LEU A 48 -2.15 1.41 4.44
C LEU A 48 -3.45 1.08 5.19
N ARG A 49 -3.39 0.28 6.26
CA ARG A 49 -4.57 0.00 7.10
C ARG A 49 -5.18 1.26 7.71
N LYS A 50 -4.36 2.17 8.23
CA LYS A 50 -4.83 3.47 8.74
C LYS A 50 -5.48 4.33 7.67
N ALA A 51 -5.08 4.16 6.41
CA ALA A 51 -5.68 4.82 5.27
C ALA A 51 -6.95 4.13 4.73
N GLY A 52 -7.43 3.06 5.39
CA GLY A 52 -8.63 2.33 4.97
C GLY A 52 -8.37 1.23 3.92
N ALA A 53 -7.14 0.75 3.80
CA ALA A 53 -6.83 -0.34 2.88
C ALA A 53 -7.53 -1.65 3.27
N GLU A 54 -8.18 -2.27 2.30
CA GLU A 54 -8.87 -3.56 2.42
C GLU A 54 -8.10 -4.69 1.72
N GLU A 55 -8.51 -5.93 1.98
CA GLU A 55 -7.93 -7.14 1.38
C GLU A 55 -8.46 -7.41 -0.04
#